data_AF-E9I710-F1
#
_entry.id   AF-E9I710-F1
#
_cell.length_a   1.000
_cell.length_b   1.000
_cell.length_c   1.000
_cell.angle_alpha   90.00
_cell.angle_beta   90.00
_cell.angle_gamma   90.00
#
_symmetry.space_group_name_H-M   'P 1'
#
loop_
_entity.id
_entity.type
_entity.pdbx_description
1 polymer ?
#
loop_
_entity_poly.entity_id
_entity_poly.type
_entity_poly.pdbx_seq_one_letter_code
_entity_poly.pdbx_strand_id
1 'polypeptide(L)'
;MGQCRLPVQPADDPDVDDNSGTRFGNVKFSRHEYNTLPGRHRQKSELSVEFKTSEPDGIIFYAAENRHIDYTALYLKDGKLHFSFNCGTGPALLSSPETYNDDQWHTVMFNRDRQNGTLVVDDLVVAEGSSPGNTQTINVDQPHYVGGISPEVLNNARHNFKGVEGGLIGCLRNFRASSRPAGEPSYLEGTEPCSSKVETGSFFAVQGGYIKAVENFRVGLDIDISMEIKPRSTSGILMSVHGRRDFLLLQMVNGALIFSVDNGRGPIVATYIPPHEHH
;
A
#
# COMPACT_ATOMS: atom_id res chain seq x y z
N MET A 1 23.71 27.49 15.46
CA MET A 1 23.46 27.33 14.01
C MET A 1 23.12 25.87 13.80
N GLY A 2 21.91 25.60 13.29
CA GLY A 2 21.31 24.27 13.29
C GLY A 2 22.03 23.32 12.32
N GLN A 3 22.35 22.13 12.80
CA GLN A 3 22.73 21.00 11.96
C GLN A 3 21.45 20.58 11.20
N CYS A 4 21.49 20.48 9.88
CA CYS A 4 20.38 19.99 9.05
C CYS A 4 20.28 18.46 9.15
N ARG A 5 20.18 17.96 10.39
CA ARG A 5 19.90 16.56 10.68
C ARG A 5 18.40 16.34 10.47
N LEU A 6 18.05 15.41 9.57
CA LEU A 6 16.67 14.92 9.50
C LEU A 6 16.19 14.55 10.91
N PRO A 7 14.94 14.88 11.27
CA PRO A 7 14.44 14.65 12.62
C PRO A 7 14.43 13.16 12.98
N VAL A 8 14.47 12.90 14.29
CA VAL A 8 14.51 11.53 14.86
C VAL A 8 13.22 10.77 14.54
N GLN A 9 12.10 11.48 14.57
CA GLN A 9 10.79 11.05 14.11
C GLN A 9 10.39 11.93 12.93
N PRO A 10 9.50 11.45 12.03
CA PRO A 10 8.84 12.33 11.08
C PRO A 10 8.27 13.55 11.82
N ALA A 11 8.43 14.74 11.25
CA ALA A 11 7.83 15.93 11.83
C ALA A 11 6.31 15.83 11.68
N ASP A 12 5.57 16.16 12.74
CA ASP A 12 4.12 16.31 12.65
C ASP A 12 3.80 17.44 11.68
N ASP A 13 2.85 17.20 10.77
CA ASP A 13 2.37 18.22 9.85
C ASP A 13 1.21 18.98 10.52
N PRO A 14 1.39 20.26 10.90
CA PRO A 14 0.36 21.04 11.59
C PRO A 14 -0.86 21.33 10.72
N ASP A 15 -0.77 21.11 9.40
CA ASP A 15 -1.87 21.33 8.46
C ASP A 15 -2.77 20.08 8.34
N VAL A 16 -2.44 18.98 9.03
CA VAL A 16 -3.26 17.79 9.06
C VAL A 16 -4.54 18.06 9.85
N ASP A 17 -5.68 17.82 9.20
CA ASP A 17 -7.01 17.93 9.79
C ASP A 17 -7.86 16.68 9.47
N ASP A 18 -9.13 16.72 9.87
CA ASP A 18 -10.07 15.62 9.63
C ASP A 18 -10.30 15.34 8.13
N ASN A 19 -10.03 16.30 7.24
CA ASN A 19 -10.16 16.14 5.80
C ASN A 19 -8.90 15.56 5.15
N SER A 20 -7.76 15.56 5.84
CA SER A 20 -6.54 14.95 5.31
C SER A 20 -6.70 13.46 5.03
N GLY A 21 -7.49 12.75 5.84
CA GLY A 21 -7.67 11.31 5.71
C GLY A 21 -6.51 10.51 6.27
N THR A 22 -6.51 9.22 5.97
CA THR A 22 -5.54 8.25 6.48
C THR A 22 -4.65 7.73 5.36
N ARG A 23 -3.35 7.70 5.60
CA ARG A 23 -2.33 7.14 4.73
C ARG A 23 -2.14 5.64 4.97
N PHE A 24 -2.02 4.91 3.87
CA PHE A 24 -1.75 3.48 3.78
C PHE A 24 -0.48 3.25 2.96
N GLY A 25 0.15 2.08 3.12
CA GLY A 25 1.27 1.62 2.30
C GLY A 25 2.66 1.86 2.89
N ASN A 26 2.79 2.59 4.00
CA ASN A 26 4.09 2.81 4.67
C ASN A 26 4.67 1.53 5.27
N VAL A 27 3.80 0.62 5.69
CA VAL A 27 4.19 -0.73 6.11
C VAL A 27 3.43 -1.76 5.30
N LYS A 28 4.06 -2.92 5.11
CA LYS A 28 3.42 -4.04 4.43
C LYS A 28 2.16 -4.46 5.18
N PHE A 29 1.07 -4.68 4.44
CA PHE A 29 -0.25 -5.07 4.99
C PHE A 29 -0.91 -4.02 5.90
N SER A 30 -0.57 -2.74 5.74
CA SER A 30 -1.32 -1.64 6.37
C SER A 30 -2.79 -1.73 5.99
N ARG A 31 -3.70 -1.63 6.96
CA ARG A 31 -5.14 -1.78 6.75
C ARG A 31 -5.94 -1.28 7.93
N HIS A 32 -7.20 -0.98 7.69
CA HIS A 32 -8.23 -0.83 8.71
C HIS A 32 -9.18 -2.02 8.63
N GLU A 33 -9.66 -2.48 9.79
CA GLU A 33 -10.61 -3.58 9.89
C GLU A 33 -11.88 -3.11 10.59
N TYR A 34 -13.03 -3.39 9.99
CA TYR A 34 -14.35 -3.05 10.51
C TYR A 34 -15.18 -4.32 10.77
N ASN A 35 -15.46 -4.60 12.04
CA ASN A 35 -16.36 -5.68 12.41
C ASN A 35 -17.81 -5.41 12.00
N THR A 36 -18.24 -4.15 12.00
CA THR A 36 -19.59 -3.79 11.60
C THR A 36 -19.56 -2.61 10.65
N LEU A 37 -20.44 -2.64 9.65
CA LEU A 37 -20.71 -1.51 8.77
C LEU A 37 -22.17 -1.10 8.89
N PRO A 38 -22.48 0.21 8.78
CA PRO A 38 -23.86 0.67 8.78
C PRO A 38 -24.69 0.10 7.62
N GLY A 39 -25.75 -0.64 7.97
CA GLY A 39 -26.74 -1.14 7.01
C GLY A 39 -26.78 -2.67 6.94
N ARG A 40 -27.49 -3.20 5.95
CA ARG A 40 -27.60 -4.64 5.71
C ARG A 40 -27.07 -4.98 4.32
N HIS A 41 -25.82 -5.43 4.27
CA HIS A 41 -25.09 -5.60 3.02
C HIS A 41 -25.40 -6.89 2.25
N ARG A 42 -26.25 -7.77 2.82
CA ARG A 42 -26.52 -9.11 2.29
C ARG A 42 -27.22 -9.14 0.94
N GLN A 43 -28.21 -8.28 0.70
CA GLN A 43 -28.89 -8.16 -0.61
C GLN A 43 -28.52 -6.89 -1.37
N LYS A 44 -28.26 -5.80 -0.65
CA LYS A 44 -27.86 -4.52 -1.21
C LYS A 44 -26.65 -4.01 -0.45
N SER A 45 -25.57 -3.63 -1.15
CA SER A 45 -24.43 -2.93 -0.56
C SER A 45 -24.25 -1.60 -1.26
N GLU A 46 -24.12 -0.53 -0.48
CA GLU A 46 -23.84 0.80 -0.98
C GLU A 46 -22.65 1.30 -0.19
N LEU A 47 -21.50 1.34 -0.82
CA LEU A 47 -20.22 1.66 -0.19
C LEU A 47 -19.56 2.77 -0.99
N SER A 48 -18.96 3.72 -0.30
CA SER A 48 -18.20 4.80 -0.93
C SER A 48 -16.97 5.16 -0.13
N VAL A 49 -15.94 5.62 -0.83
CA VAL A 49 -14.69 6.09 -0.23
C VAL A 49 -14.09 7.14 -1.15
N GLU A 50 -13.35 8.09 -0.57
CA GLU A 50 -12.48 8.97 -1.33
C GLU A 50 -11.05 8.43 -1.25
N PHE A 51 -10.36 8.38 -2.38
CA PHE A 51 -8.98 7.91 -2.44
C PHE A 51 -8.08 8.85 -3.24
N LYS A 52 -6.78 8.79 -2.95
CA LYS A 52 -5.73 9.52 -3.64
C LYS A 52 -4.46 8.68 -3.69
N THR A 53 -3.91 8.47 -4.89
CA THR A 53 -2.69 7.67 -5.08
C THR A 53 -2.03 7.98 -6.42
N SER A 54 -0.73 7.71 -6.52
CA SER A 54 0.03 7.64 -7.77
C SER A 54 0.27 6.20 -8.24
N GLU A 55 0.04 5.20 -7.37
CA GLU A 55 0.33 3.80 -7.68
C GLU A 55 -0.73 3.20 -8.62
N PRO A 56 -0.31 2.40 -9.62
CA PRO A 56 -1.23 1.79 -10.56
C PRO A 56 -2.06 0.66 -9.93
N ASP A 57 -1.55 0.03 -8.88
CA ASP A 57 -2.12 -1.16 -8.27
C ASP A 57 -2.32 -0.96 -6.76
N GLY A 58 -3.43 -1.43 -6.20
CA GLY A 58 -3.65 -1.40 -4.76
C GLY A 58 -5.04 -1.83 -4.33
N ILE A 59 -5.13 -2.66 -3.28
CA ILE A 59 -6.41 -3.09 -2.70
C ILE A 59 -6.98 -1.97 -1.82
N ILE A 60 -8.21 -1.53 -2.13
CA ILE A 60 -8.91 -0.45 -1.41
C ILE A 60 -9.92 -1.02 -0.42
N PHE A 61 -10.70 -2.03 -0.81
CA PHE A 61 -11.70 -2.65 0.07
C PHE A 61 -11.83 -4.15 -0.19
N TYR A 62 -12.05 -4.91 0.87
CA TYR A 62 -12.37 -6.33 0.76
C TYR A 62 -13.23 -6.85 1.90
N ALA A 63 -14.27 -7.61 1.58
CA ALA A 63 -15.04 -8.39 2.54
C ALA A 63 -15.51 -9.69 1.88
N ALA A 64 -15.43 -10.82 2.59
CA ALA A 64 -15.74 -12.13 2.05
C ALA A 64 -16.18 -13.13 3.12
N GLU A 65 -16.81 -14.23 2.73
CA GLU A 65 -16.93 -15.39 3.62
C GLU A 65 -15.58 -16.10 3.82
N ASN A 66 -15.48 -16.97 4.83
CA ASN A 66 -14.27 -17.75 5.15
C ASN A 66 -13.63 -18.50 3.96
N ARG A 67 -14.42 -18.91 2.95
CA ARG A 67 -13.88 -19.59 1.74
C ARG A 67 -13.57 -18.64 0.59
N HIS A 68 -13.81 -17.35 0.77
CA HIS A 68 -13.59 -16.29 -0.21
C HIS A 68 -14.38 -16.45 -1.52
N ILE A 69 -15.48 -17.23 -1.49
CA ILE A 69 -16.37 -17.44 -2.64
C ILE A 69 -17.35 -16.29 -2.76
N ASP A 70 -18.14 -16.04 -1.72
CA ASP A 70 -18.96 -14.84 -1.59
C ASP A 70 -18.05 -13.71 -1.17
N TYR A 71 -17.93 -12.66 -1.99
CA TYR A 71 -17.08 -11.51 -1.68
C TYR A 71 -17.54 -10.24 -2.38
N THR A 72 -17.02 -9.12 -1.89
CA THR A 72 -17.05 -7.80 -2.53
C THR A 72 -15.67 -7.15 -2.38
N ALA A 73 -15.15 -6.58 -3.46
CA ALA A 73 -13.80 -6.07 -3.54
C ALA A 73 -13.73 -4.80 -4.40
N LEU A 74 -12.99 -3.80 -3.93
CA LEU A 74 -12.60 -2.63 -4.72
C LEU A 74 -11.07 -2.55 -4.72
N TYR A 75 -10.48 -2.40 -5.90
CA TYR A 75 -9.03 -2.30 -6.06
C TYR A 75 -8.66 -1.52 -7.32
N LEU A 76 -7.45 -0.98 -7.32
CA LEU A 76 -6.79 -0.45 -8.51
C LEU A 76 -5.96 -1.54 -9.17
N LYS A 77 -6.00 -1.56 -10.50
CA LYS A 77 -5.09 -2.34 -11.32
C LYS A 77 -4.78 -1.58 -12.61
N ASP A 78 -3.50 -1.46 -12.97
CA ASP A 78 -3.05 -0.71 -14.14
C ASP A 78 -3.63 0.73 -14.17
N GLY A 79 -3.79 1.34 -12.99
CA GLY A 79 -4.37 2.66 -12.77
C GLY A 79 -5.89 2.73 -12.82
N LYS A 80 -6.58 1.64 -13.18
CA LYS A 80 -8.05 1.59 -13.33
C LYS A 80 -8.72 1.04 -12.08
N LEU A 81 -9.92 1.54 -11.79
CA LEU A 81 -10.73 1.04 -10.69
C LEU A 81 -11.48 -0.22 -11.12
N HIS A 82 -11.38 -1.26 -10.29
CA HIS A 82 -12.07 -2.51 -10.46
C HIS A 82 -12.97 -2.80 -9.26
N PHE A 83 -14.27 -2.93 -9.51
CA PHE A 83 -15.23 -3.43 -8.55
C PHE A 83 -15.60 -4.86 -8.92
N SER A 84 -15.28 -5.81 -8.03
CA SER A 84 -15.53 -7.23 -8.22
C SER A 84 -16.36 -7.78 -7.08
N PHE A 85 -17.40 -8.56 -7.38
CA PHE A 85 -18.19 -9.23 -6.36
C PHE A 85 -18.73 -10.56 -6.88
N ASN A 86 -18.97 -11.50 -5.98
CA ASN A 86 -19.52 -12.81 -6.32
C ASN A 86 -20.65 -13.14 -5.35
N CYS A 87 -21.84 -13.41 -5.88
CA CYS A 87 -23.00 -13.86 -5.12
C CYS A 87 -23.05 -15.38 -4.94
N GLY A 88 -21.96 -16.11 -5.19
CA GLY A 88 -21.83 -17.55 -5.00
C GLY A 88 -21.93 -18.40 -6.28
N THR A 89 -22.26 -17.79 -7.43
CA THR A 89 -22.40 -18.51 -8.72
C THR A 89 -21.50 -17.97 -9.83
N GLY A 90 -20.61 -17.04 -9.51
CA GLY A 90 -19.57 -16.50 -10.39
C GLY A 90 -19.34 -15.02 -10.15
N PRO A 91 -18.13 -14.50 -10.42
CA PRO A 91 -17.81 -13.11 -10.17
C PRO A 91 -18.38 -12.20 -11.27
N ALA A 92 -18.94 -11.06 -10.87
CA ALA A 92 -19.04 -9.87 -11.70
C ALA A 92 -17.74 -9.06 -11.58
N LEU A 93 -17.27 -8.47 -12.68
CA LEU A 93 -16.14 -7.56 -12.69
C LEU A 93 -16.50 -6.32 -13.49
N LEU A 94 -16.56 -5.18 -12.80
CA LEU A 94 -16.80 -3.86 -13.36
C LEU A 94 -15.48 -3.10 -13.34
N SER A 95 -15.10 -2.51 -14.47
CA SER A 95 -13.81 -1.82 -14.60
C SER A 95 -14.04 -0.44 -15.19
N SER A 96 -13.41 0.59 -14.62
CA SER A 96 -13.46 1.92 -15.19
C SER A 96 -12.78 1.96 -16.57
N PRO A 97 -13.24 2.81 -17.50
CA PRO A 97 -12.56 2.99 -18.78
C PRO A 97 -11.25 3.78 -18.61
N GLU A 98 -11.26 4.77 -17.73
CA GLU A 98 -10.14 5.68 -17.43
C GLU A 98 -9.32 5.24 -16.21
N THR A 99 -8.15 5.85 -16.06
CA THR A 99 -7.24 5.70 -14.91
C THR A 99 -7.43 6.82 -13.89
N TYR A 100 -7.18 6.53 -12.61
CA TYR A 100 -7.43 7.44 -11.48
C TYR A 100 -6.28 7.48 -10.46
N ASN A 101 -5.05 7.21 -10.91
CA ASN A 101 -3.83 7.26 -10.09
C ASN A 101 -2.99 8.51 -10.40
N ASP A 102 -3.63 9.68 -10.46
CA ASP A 102 -3.03 10.98 -10.79
C ASP A 102 -2.64 11.82 -9.55
N ASP A 103 -2.64 11.18 -8.37
CA ASP A 103 -2.45 11.81 -7.07
C ASP A 103 -3.45 12.95 -6.75
N GLN A 104 -4.64 12.91 -7.36
CA GLN A 104 -5.80 13.74 -6.97
C GLN A 104 -6.83 12.92 -6.19
N TRP A 105 -7.67 13.62 -5.43
CA TRP A 105 -8.78 12.99 -4.71
C TRP A 105 -9.90 12.63 -5.69
N HIS A 106 -10.26 11.35 -5.71
CA HIS A 106 -11.42 10.85 -6.42
C HIS A 106 -12.43 10.23 -5.46
N THR A 107 -13.72 10.46 -5.73
CA THR A 107 -14.80 9.79 -4.99
C THR A 107 -15.23 8.56 -5.75
N VAL A 108 -15.21 7.38 -5.12
CA VAL A 108 -15.69 6.14 -5.72
C VAL A 108 -16.86 5.57 -4.91
N MET A 109 -17.95 5.24 -5.60
CA MET A 109 -19.07 4.47 -5.05
C MET A 109 -19.18 3.15 -5.79
N PHE A 110 -19.30 2.06 -5.04
CA PHE A 110 -19.38 0.71 -5.57
C PHE A 110 -20.59 0.02 -4.96
N ASN A 111 -21.66 0.01 -5.75
CA ASN A 111 -22.99 -0.36 -5.30
C ASN A 111 -23.36 -1.71 -5.87
N ARG A 112 -24.08 -2.50 -5.09
CA ARG A 112 -24.70 -3.74 -5.53
C ARG A 112 -26.15 -3.75 -5.05
N ASP A 113 -27.08 -4.07 -5.93
CA ASP A 113 -28.43 -4.51 -5.59
C ASP A 113 -28.67 -5.90 -6.20
N ARG A 114 -28.80 -6.89 -5.34
CA ARG A 114 -28.89 -8.32 -5.68
C ARG A 114 -27.70 -8.76 -6.55
N GLN A 115 -27.92 -8.98 -7.83
CA GLN A 115 -26.89 -9.41 -8.77
C GLN A 115 -26.25 -8.25 -9.50
N ASN A 116 -26.90 -7.09 -9.53
CA ASN A 116 -26.48 -5.96 -10.34
C ASN A 116 -25.55 -5.09 -9.53
N GLY A 117 -24.44 -4.70 -10.14
CA GLY A 117 -23.48 -3.76 -9.61
C GLY A 117 -23.39 -2.51 -10.47
N THR A 118 -23.00 -1.42 -9.83
CA THR A 118 -22.71 -0.14 -10.46
C THR A 118 -21.44 0.43 -9.82
N LEU A 119 -20.51 0.87 -10.66
CA LEU A 119 -19.31 1.60 -10.26
C LEU A 119 -19.48 3.06 -10.69
N VAL A 120 -19.39 3.96 -9.72
CA VAL A 120 -19.49 5.41 -9.91
C VAL A 120 -18.18 6.03 -9.48
N VAL A 121 -17.62 6.91 -10.30
CA VAL A 121 -16.41 7.68 -9.98
C VAL A 121 -16.68 9.14 -10.29
N ASP A 122 -16.43 10.02 -9.33
CA ASP A 122 -16.68 11.47 -9.42
C ASP A 122 -18.07 11.80 -9.97
N ASP A 123 -19.09 11.19 -9.35
CA ASP A 123 -20.52 11.33 -9.68
C ASP A 123 -20.93 10.80 -11.08
N LEU A 124 -20.03 10.14 -11.81
CA LEU A 124 -20.31 9.54 -13.11
C LEU A 124 -20.37 8.02 -13.01
N VAL A 125 -21.43 7.40 -13.55
CA VAL A 125 -21.50 5.94 -13.71
C VAL A 125 -20.50 5.52 -14.79
N VAL A 126 -19.44 4.83 -14.39
CA VAL A 126 -18.35 4.43 -15.31
C VAL A 126 -18.45 2.97 -15.74
N ALA A 127 -19.13 2.13 -14.96
CA ALA A 127 -19.35 0.73 -15.32
C ALA A 127 -20.58 0.14 -14.60
N GLU A 128 -21.23 -0.81 -15.26
CA GLU A 128 -22.32 -1.61 -14.73
C GLU A 128 -22.11 -3.07 -15.12
N GLY A 129 -22.65 -4.00 -14.34
CA GLY A 129 -22.51 -5.42 -14.62
C GLY A 129 -23.25 -6.27 -13.60
N SER A 130 -23.34 -7.57 -13.86
CA SER A 130 -24.10 -8.47 -13.00
C SER A 130 -23.37 -9.78 -12.71
N SER A 131 -23.55 -10.28 -11.49
CA SER A 131 -23.12 -11.63 -11.12
C SER A 131 -23.99 -12.64 -11.88
N PRO A 132 -23.41 -13.66 -12.54
CA PRO A 132 -24.18 -14.70 -13.22
C PRO A 132 -24.99 -15.54 -12.22
N GLY A 133 -25.89 -16.37 -12.75
CA GLY A 133 -26.71 -17.30 -11.96
C GLY A 133 -27.96 -16.66 -11.37
N ASN A 134 -28.51 -17.29 -10.32
CA ASN A 134 -29.77 -16.86 -9.65
C ASN A 134 -29.56 -16.41 -8.20
N THR A 135 -28.35 -16.54 -7.66
CA THR A 135 -28.08 -16.15 -6.28
C THR A 135 -27.97 -14.63 -6.18
N GLN A 136 -28.69 -14.05 -5.21
CA GLN A 136 -28.86 -12.60 -5.05
C GLN A 136 -28.27 -12.06 -3.74
N THR A 137 -27.70 -12.94 -2.93
CA THR A 137 -27.14 -12.61 -1.63
C THR A 137 -25.63 -12.83 -1.62
N ILE A 138 -24.92 -11.99 -0.89
CA ILE A 138 -23.53 -12.21 -0.51
C ILE A 138 -23.51 -12.37 1.01
N ASN A 139 -22.92 -13.46 1.50
CA ASN A 139 -22.60 -13.60 2.92
C ASN A 139 -21.12 -13.23 3.08
N VAL A 140 -20.84 -12.21 3.89
CA VAL A 140 -19.47 -11.82 4.22
C VAL A 140 -19.28 -11.95 5.73
N ASP A 141 -18.12 -12.45 6.12
CA ASP A 141 -17.71 -12.54 7.50
C ASP A 141 -16.95 -11.27 7.91
N GLN A 142 -16.78 -11.11 9.22
CA GLN A 142 -15.95 -10.05 9.77
C GLN A 142 -14.46 -10.47 9.74
N PRO A 143 -13.54 -9.51 9.59
CA PRO A 143 -13.77 -8.08 9.42
C PRO A 143 -13.92 -7.66 7.94
N HIS A 144 -14.43 -6.45 7.72
CA HIS A 144 -14.36 -5.75 6.43
C HIS A 144 -13.07 -4.94 6.39
N TYR A 145 -12.27 -5.15 5.36
CA TYR A 145 -10.94 -4.56 5.22
C TYR A 145 -10.97 -3.30 4.35
N VAL A 146 -10.23 -2.26 4.76
CA VAL A 146 -10.05 -1.01 4.03
C VAL A 146 -8.56 -0.68 3.91
N GLY A 147 -8.11 -0.27 2.72
CA GLY A 147 -6.74 0.12 2.38
C GLY A 147 -5.72 -1.02 2.24
N GLY A 148 -6.09 -2.23 2.61
CA GLY A 148 -5.25 -3.42 2.48
C GLY A 148 -5.87 -4.61 3.19
N ILE A 149 -5.22 -5.77 3.12
CA ILE A 149 -5.68 -7.03 3.74
C ILE A 149 -4.57 -7.71 4.51
N SER A 150 -4.92 -8.62 5.42
CA SER A 150 -3.93 -9.41 6.15
C SER A 150 -3.21 -10.40 5.20
N PRO A 151 -1.98 -10.83 5.54
CA PRO A 151 -1.25 -11.82 4.73
C PRO A 151 -2.01 -13.15 4.58
N GLU A 152 -2.73 -13.58 5.61
CA GLU A 152 -3.55 -14.78 5.58
C GLU A 152 -4.69 -14.68 4.56
N VAL A 153 -5.42 -13.56 4.59
CA VAL A 153 -6.50 -13.30 3.64
C VAL A 153 -5.97 -13.18 2.21
N LEU A 154 -4.84 -12.50 2.01
CA LEU A 154 -4.23 -12.37 0.69
C LEU A 154 -3.96 -13.73 0.06
N ASN A 155 -3.40 -14.68 0.81
CA ASN A 155 -3.06 -16.00 0.27
C ASN A 155 -4.26 -16.75 -0.30
N ASN A 156 -5.46 -16.55 0.27
CA ASN A 156 -6.70 -17.18 -0.20
C ASN A 156 -7.43 -16.35 -1.24
N ALA A 157 -7.28 -15.02 -1.22
CA ALA A 157 -8.08 -14.09 -2.01
C ALA A 157 -7.39 -13.56 -3.28
N ARG A 158 -6.13 -13.93 -3.59
CA ARG A 158 -5.36 -13.38 -4.75
C ARG A 158 -6.15 -13.35 -6.07
N HIS A 159 -6.93 -14.39 -6.35
CA HIS A 159 -7.72 -14.51 -7.57
C HIS A 159 -8.85 -13.47 -7.67
N ASN A 160 -9.34 -12.97 -6.53
CA ASN A 160 -10.40 -11.97 -6.46
C ASN A 160 -9.91 -10.57 -6.85
N PHE A 161 -8.59 -10.34 -6.85
CA PHE A 161 -7.95 -9.07 -7.21
C PHE A 161 -7.17 -9.11 -8.53
N LYS A 162 -7.37 -10.15 -9.36
CA LYS A 162 -6.71 -10.29 -10.68
C LYS A 162 -5.17 -10.14 -10.64
N GLY A 163 -4.54 -10.57 -9.54
CA GLY A 163 -3.09 -10.53 -9.36
C GLY A 163 -2.53 -9.34 -8.60
N VAL A 164 -3.37 -8.40 -8.15
CA VAL A 164 -2.94 -7.33 -7.23
C VAL A 164 -2.64 -7.94 -5.86
N GLU A 165 -1.43 -7.72 -5.35
CA GLU A 165 -0.95 -8.34 -4.11
C GLU A 165 -0.77 -7.36 -2.95
N GLY A 166 -0.73 -6.06 -3.23
CA GLY A 166 -0.50 -5.00 -2.27
C GLY A 166 -1.78 -4.32 -1.80
N GLY A 167 -1.75 -3.79 -0.58
CA GLY A 167 -2.70 -2.75 -0.16
C GLY A 167 -2.44 -1.46 -0.92
N LEU A 168 -3.34 -0.49 -0.76
CA LEU A 168 -3.17 0.85 -1.30
C LEU A 168 -1.93 1.52 -0.71
N ILE A 169 -1.08 2.08 -1.58
CA ILE A 169 -0.09 3.09 -1.19
C ILE A 169 -0.70 4.44 -1.57
N GLY A 170 -1.15 5.20 -0.58
CA GLY A 170 -1.95 6.39 -0.83
C GLY A 170 -2.79 6.77 0.36
N CYS A 171 -3.81 7.59 0.13
CA CYS A 171 -4.67 8.09 1.18
C CYS A 171 -6.13 7.72 0.94
N LEU A 172 -6.85 7.42 2.01
CA LEU A 172 -8.30 7.19 2.02
C LEU A 172 -8.97 8.12 3.03
N ARG A 173 -10.17 8.61 2.69
CA ARG A 173 -11.04 9.31 3.63
C ARG A 173 -12.50 9.06 3.32
N ASN A 174 -13.39 9.53 4.20
CA ASN A 174 -14.83 9.51 3.99
C ASN A 174 -15.40 8.12 3.63
N PHE A 175 -14.86 7.05 4.22
CA PHE A 175 -15.42 5.72 4.04
C PHE A 175 -16.82 5.62 4.65
N ARG A 176 -17.80 5.29 3.80
CA ARG A 176 -19.22 5.27 4.13
C ARG A 176 -19.86 3.97 3.68
N ALA A 177 -20.86 3.55 4.45
CA ALA A 177 -21.72 2.43 4.13
C ALA A 177 -23.19 2.84 4.30
N SER A 178 -24.01 2.55 3.29
CA SER A 178 -25.42 2.95 3.21
C SER A 178 -25.59 4.44 3.51
N SER A 179 -24.81 5.28 2.82
CA SER A 179 -24.77 6.74 2.96
C SER A 179 -24.37 7.27 4.36
N ARG A 180 -23.96 6.42 5.31
CA ARG A 180 -23.52 6.80 6.66
C ARG A 180 -22.01 6.56 6.83
N PRO A 181 -21.30 7.39 7.62
CA PRO A 181 -19.91 7.10 7.99
C PRO A 181 -19.76 5.69 8.57
N ALA A 182 -18.72 4.96 8.18
CA ALA A 182 -18.47 3.60 8.66
C ALA A 182 -18.25 3.52 10.17
N GLY A 183 -17.81 4.63 10.79
CA GLY A 183 -17.44 4.71 12.20
C GLY A 183 -15.96 4.45 12.40
N GLU A 184 -15.59 4.13 13.64
CA GLU A 184 -14.21 3.81 14.00
C GLU A 184 -13.87 2.35 13.61
N PRO A 185 -12.69 2.11 13.00
CA PRO A 185 -12.19 0.76 12.80
C PRO A 185 -12.02 0.00 14.12
N SER A 186 -12.31 -1.30 14.11
CA SER A 186 -12.01 -2.20 15.23
C SER A 186 -10.51 -2.51 15.36
N TYR A 187 -9.74 -2.37 14.28
CA TYR A 187 -8.30 -2.58 14.28
C TYR A 187 -7.63 -1.73 13.19
N LEU A 188 -6.42 -1.24 13.49
CA LEU A 188 -5.59 -0.42 12.62
C LEU A 188 -4.20 -1.06 12.53
N GLU A 189 -3.68 -1.25 11.32
CA GLU A 189 -2.31 -1.69 11.08
C GLU A 189 -1.55 -0.61 10.32
N GLY A 190 -0.53 -0.02 10.94
CA GLY A 190 0.50 0.74 10.25
C GLY A 190 0.01 1.86 9.33
N THR A 191 -1.04 2.55 9.77
CA THR A 191 -1.57 3.74 9.12
C THR A 191 -1.24 4.99 9.91
N GLU A 192 -1.15 6.11 9.23
CA GLU A 192 -0.90 7.43 9.82
C GLU A 192 -1.79 8.48 9.13
N PRO A 193 -1.92 9.71 9.65
CA PRO A 193 -2.62 10.76 8.93
C PRO A 193 -1.96 11.06 7.58
N CYS A 194 -2.76 11.30 6.55
CA CYS A 194 -2.24 11.74 5.26
C CYS A 194 -1.68 13.17 5.37
N SER A 195 -0.56 13.45 4.70
CA SER A 195 0.07 14.77 4.67
C SER A 195 0.50 15.10 3.25
N SER A 196 0.47 16.40 2.92
CA SER A 196 1.04 16.92 1.67
C SER A 196 2.55 17.16 1.77
N LYS A 197 3.11 17.18 2.99
CA LYS A 197 4.53 17.43 3.28
C LYS A 197 5.28 16.11 3.42
N VAL A 198 5.19 15.29 2.39
CA VAL A 198 5.84 13.97 2.33
C VAL A 198 7.00 13.99 1.34
N GLU A 199 8.09 13.30 1.70
CA GLU A 199 9.24 13.05 0.82
C GLU A 199 9.19 11.58 0.38
N THR A 200 9.25 11.32 -0.93
CA THR A 200 9.25 9.94 -1.44
C THR A 200 10.56 9.26 -1.08
N GLY A 201 10.46 8.11 -0.41
CA GLY A 201 11.62 7.34 0.00
C GLY A 201 11.32 6.41 1.15
N SER A 202 12.37 5.77 1.67
CA SER A 202 12.29 4.92 2.86
C SER A 202 12.91 5.62 4.06
N PHE A 203 12.14 5.77 5.14
CA PHE A 203 12.61 6.35 6.39
C PHE A 203 12.98 5.26 7.41
N PHE A 204 14.22 5.30 7.90
CA PHE A 204 14.70 4.40 8.95
C PHE A 204 14.69 5.12 10.29
N ALA A 205 13.79 4.75 11.20
CA ALA A 205 13.66 5.35 12.54
C ALA A 205 14.86 5.04 13.46
N VAL A 206 14.93 5.67 14.64
CA VAL A 206 16.07 5.51 15.57
C VAL A 206 16.24 4.10 16.12
N GLN A 207 15.16 3.30 16.15
CA GLN A 207 15.24 1.88 16.49
C GLN A 207 16.03 1.07 15.44
N GLY A 208 16.35 1.70 14.31
CA GLY A 208 17.03 1.06 13.19
C GLY A 208 16.06 0.20 12.39
N GLY A 209 16.64 -0.69 11.59
CA GLY A 209 15.92 -1.58 10.70
C GLY A 209 16.70 -1.80 9.42
N TYR A 210 16.21 -2.70 8.59
CA TYR A 210 16.74 -2.95 7.26
C TYR A 210 15.60 -3.31 6.32
N ILE A 211 15.79 -3.05 5.04
CA ILE A 211 14.90 -3.50 3.98
C ILE A 211 15.57 -4.67 3.27
N LYS A 212 14.92 -5.83 3.27
CA LYS A 212 15.35 -6.95 2.44
C LYS A 212 14.76 -6.78 1.04
N ALA A 213 15.49 -6.08 0.18
CA ALA A 213 15.01 -5.72 -1.16
C ALA A 213 14.77 -6.95 -2.06
N VAL A 214 15.65 -7.95 -1.99
CA VAL A 214 15.55 -9.18 -2.79
C VAL A 214 15.92 -10.40 -1.92
N GLU A 215 15.15 -11.49 -2.04
CA GLU A 215 15.38 -12.72 -1.29
C GLU A 215 16.72 -13.39 -1.64
N ASN A 216 17.00 -13.51 -2.94
CA ASN A 216 18.21 -14.13 -3.47
C ASN A 216 18.81 -13.22 -4.53
N PHE A 217 19.82 -12.45 -4.16
CA PHE A 217 20.54 -11.57 -5.07
C PHE A 217 21.90 -12.17 -5.43
N ARG A 218 22.23 -12.17 -6.72
CA ARG A 218 23.54 -12.61 -7.23
C ARG A 218 24.24 -11.42 -7.84
N VAL A 219 25.36 -11.01 -7.24
CA VAL A 219 26.17 -9.86 -7.71
C VAL A 219 26.74 -10.13 -9.11
N GLY A 220 27.23 -11.34 -9.37
CA GLY A 220 27.82 -11.68 -10.67
C GLY A 220 29.24 -11.10 -10.84
N LEU A 221 29.62 -10.83 -12.09
CA LEU A 221 30.92 -10.24 -12.43
C LEU A 221 30.88 -8.71 -12.37
N ASP A 222 29.75 -8.11 -12.77
CA ASP A 222 29.55 -6.68 -12.90
C ASP A 222 28.27 -6.27 -12.17
N ILE A 223 28.31 -5.14 -11.47
CA ILE A 223 27.16 -4.56 -10.77
C ILE A 223 27.26 -3.04 -10.78
N ASP A 224 26.14 -2.40 -11.07
CA ASP A 224 25.96 -0.95 -10.93
C ASP A 224 24.96 -0.65 -9.83
N ILE A 225 25.34 0.21 -8.88
CA ILE A 225 24.51 0.61 -7.74
C ILE A 225 24.37 2.13 -7.77
N SER A 226 23.13 2.61 -7.79
CA SER A 226 22.79 4.03 -7.66
C SER A 226 21.78 4.22 -6.55
N MET A 227 21.98 5.23 -5.70
CA MET A 227 21.07 5.58 -4.61
C MET A 227 21.23 7.05 -4.21
N GLU A 228 20.14 7.65 -3.75
CA GLU A 228 20.14 8.95 -3.09
C GLU A 228 19.94 8.72 -1.58
N ILE A 229 20.74 9.41 -0.76
CA ILE A 229 20.70 9.23 0.70
C ILE A 229 20.70 10.59 1.40
N LYS A 230 19.95 10.67 2.50
CA LYS A 230 19.88 11.82 3.39
C LYS A 230 20.20 11.37 4.81
N PRO A 231 21.49 11.19 5.15
CA PRO A 231 21.89 10.50 6.36
C PRO A 231 21.67 11.35 7.62
N ARG A 232 21.21 10.72 8.70
CA ARG A 232 21.11 11.33 10.06
C ARG A 232 22.34 11.09 10.92
N SER A 233 23.25 10.26 10.46
CA SER A 233 24.45 9.81 11.16
C SER A 233 25.59 9.78 10.15
N THR A 234 26.79 10.11 10.62
CA THR A 234 28.01 10.04 9.80
C THR A 234 28.47 8.60 9.56
N SER A 235 27.86 7.62 10.23
CA SER A 235 28.16 6.20 10.07
C SER A 235 26.89 5.35 9.98
N GLY A 236 26.90 4.34 9.11
CA GLY A 236 25.78 3.42 8.89
C GLY A 236 25.97 2.55 7.65
N ILE A 237 25.30 1.39 7.62
CA ILE A 237 25.29 0.51 6.43
C ILE A 237 24.23 1.03 5.46
N LEU A 238 24.59 1.12 4.18
CA LEU A 238 23.69 1.54 3.10
C LEU A 238 23.18 0.35 2.29
N MET A 239 24.06 -0.59 1.95
CA MET A 239 23.72 -1.82 1.24
C MET A 239 24.69 -2.94 1.62
N SER A 240 24.18 -4.15 1.74
CA SER A 240 24.96 -5.32 2.12
C SER A 240 24.41 -6.57 1.43
N VAL A 241 25.31 -7.31 0.77
CA VAL A 241 25.05 -8.61 0.16
C VAL A 241 26.13 -9.56 0.61
N HIS A 242 25.76 -10.66 1.25
CA HIS A 242 26.71 -11.66 1.76
C HIS A 242 26.40 -13.04 1.19
N GLY A 243 27.42 -13.67 0.61
CA GLY A 243 27.46 -15.10 0.37
C GLY A 243 28.21 -15.82 1.49
N ARG A 244 28.71 -17.03 1.20
CA ARG A 244 29.42 -17.84 2.20
C ARG A 244 30.84 -17.36 2.47
N ARG A 245 31.50 -16.79 1.46
CA ARG A 245 32.92 -16.36 1.50
C ARG A 245 33.15 -15.03 0.81
N ASP A 246 32.14 -14.53 0.14
CA ASP A 246 32.10 -13.39 -0.73
C ASP A 246 31.09 -12.38 -0.18
N PHE A 247 31.36 -11.10 -0.39
CA PHE A 247 30.43 -10.05 0.02
C PHE A 247 30.61 -8.79 -0.83
N LEU A 248 29.56 -7.98 -0.80
CA LEU A 248 29.54 -6.61 -1.26
C LEU A 248 28.93 -5.76 -0.15
N LEU A 249 29.62 -4.70 0.25
CA LEU A 249 29.22 -3.82 1.35
C LEU A 249 29.45 -2.36 0.96
N LEU A 250 28.37 -1.58 0.98
CA LEU A 250 28.42 -0.13 0.90
C LEU A 250 28.01 0.45 2.24
N GLN A 251 28.87 1.26 2.84
CA GLN A 251 28.65 1.85 4.16
C GLN A 251 29.22 3.26 4.24
N MET A 252 28.70 4.06 5.16
CA MET A 252 29.33 5.29 5.62
C MET A 252 30.09 5.02 6.92
N VAL A 253 31.29 5.55 7.01
CA VAL A 253 32.10 5.55 8.24
C VAL A 253 32.69 6.94 8.42
N ASN A 254 32.22 7.65 9.45
CA ASN A 254 32.66 9.01 9.79
C ASN A 254 32.59 9.98 8.60
N GLY A 255 31.51 9.90 7.81
CA GLY A 255 31.26 10.77 6.65
C GLY A 255 31.92 10.30 5.35
N ALA A 256 32.83 9.33 5.39
CA ALA A 256 33.39 8.71 4.19
C ALA A 256 32.50 7.57 3.71
N LEU A 257 32.24 7.52 2.41
CA LEU A 257 31.62 6.37 1.74
C LEU A 257 32.68 5.31 1.48
N ILE A 258 32.44 4.09 1.94
CA ILE A 258 33.33 2.94 1.79
C ILE A 258 32.56 1.86 1.06
N PHE A 259 33.10 1.45 -0.09
CA PHE A 259 32.61 0.34 -0.88
C PHE A 259 33.63 -0.80 -0.85
N SER A 260 33.21 -1.95 -0.34
CA SER A 260 34.05 -3.12 -0.14
C SER A 260 33.47 -4.32 -0.87
N VAL A 261 34.31 -5.04 -1.63
CA VAL A 261 33.94 -6.26 -2.34
C VAL A 261 34.97 -7.35 -2.08
N ASP A 262 34.53 -8.53 -1.67
CA ASP A 262 35.38 -9.73 -1.57
C ASP A 262 34.79 -10.84 -2.45
N ASN A 263 35.61 -11.38 -3.35
CA ASN A 263 35.26 -12.50 -4.22
C ASN A 263 35.84 -13.84 -3.73
N GLY A 264 36.20 -13.91 -2.44
CA GLY A 264 36.83 -15.06 -1.79
C GLY A 264 38.36 -15.06 -1.83
N ARG A 265 38.98 -13.95 -2.24
CA ARG A 265 40.44 -13.76 -2.27
C ARG A 265 40.92 -12.59 -1.42
N GLY A 266 40.04 -12.04 -0.59
CA GLY A 266 40.30 -10.89 0.25
C GLY A 266 39.60 -9.64 -0.30
N PRO A 267 39.27 -8.69 0.59
CA PRO A 267 38.46 -7.53 0.24
C PRO A 267 39.27 -6.50 -0.55
N ILE A 268 38.63 -5.96 -1.59
CA ILE A 268 39.03 -4.74 -2.29
C ILE A 268 38.14 -3.61 -1.76
N VAL A 269 38.74 -2.46 -1.45
CA VAL A 269 38.05 -1.33 -0.83
C VAL A 269 38.28 -0.07 -1.65
N ALA A 270 37.19 0.64 -1.95
CA ALA A 270 37.20 1.99 -2.49
C ALA A 270 36.60 2.94 -1.46
N THR A 271 37.24 4.09 -1.27
CA THR A 271 36.79 5.12 -0.33
C THR A 271 36.58 6.43 -1.06
N TYR A 272 35.44 7.06 -0.84
CA TYR A 272 35.13 8.40 -1.32
C TYR A 272 34.78 9.30 -0.14
N ILE A 273 35.39 10.46 -0.09
CA ILE A 273 35.11 11.49 0.93
C ILE A 273 34.40 12.62 0.20
N PRO A 274 33.11 12.89 0.53
CA PRO A 274 32.39 14.01 -0.05
C PRO A 274 33.15 15.34 0.19
N PRO A 275 33.24 16.23 -0.80
CA PRO A 275 34.04 17.46 -0.74
C PRO A 275 33.49 18.49 0.26
N HIS A 276 32.24 18.34 0.69
CA HIS A 276 31.60 19.16 1.70
C HIS A 276 31.01 18.28 2.80
N GLU A 277 31.16 18.69 4.06
CA GLU A 277 30.34 18.14 5.14
C GLU A 277 28.89 18.54 4.83
N HIS A 278 28.10 17.60 4.30
CA HIS A 278 26.67 17.77 4.16
C HIS A 278 26.07 17.72 5.57
N HIS A 279 26.09 18.87 6.26
CA HIS A 279 25.39 19.12 7.51
C HIS A 279 23.90 19.23 7.31
#